data_AF-A0A1H1Q5T0-F1
#
_entry.id   AF-A0A1H1Q5T0-F1
#
_cell.length_a   1.000
_cell.length_b   1.000
_cell.length_c   1.000
_cell.angle_alpha   90.00
_cell.angle_beta   90.00
_cell.angle_gamma   90.00
#
_symmetry.space_group_name_H-M   'P 1'
#
loop_
_entity.id
_entity.type
_entity.pdbx_description
1 polymer ?
#
loop_
_entity_poly.entity_id
_entity_poly.type
_entity_poly.pdbx_seq_one_letter_code
_entity_poly.pdbx_strand_id
1 'polypeptide(L)'
;MVDETSPAGVSAEEQMLRDALGDDLRGELRVLSREPYGSGSLTGFEEAASADSPARYWYVDTSGKAVEAETGFVLGDPEHPEARIWLHPADPRLPALAPASFPEAAATLMGRMGVAIDQRPELLVYRPGKRAMFRMRAGDRETYLKIVRPTASASIVHLQESLRAGGVPVPHITGWSELGIVLTETAAGVPVTARLDELDPARLLDSIEALRERMGAVDTGRDARASLAARQDWYLRRLDAALARWAGADAPAGLRADLATLTDRIASADASALDLDDAERRTVHGDLHIGQLFVAADDPSAVSGVIDIDTCGLGDPADDEAALMGHLVASIVLARQDPARAAGFRRLLDAAASRWLAPGRPGRERVAHRTAVHVLAHALAPTERGDLAGAAAELALGVALLERQSAA
;
A
#
# COMPACT_ATOMS: atom_id res chain seq x y z
N MET A 1 15.60 34.12 3.70
CA MET A 1 15.90 33.98 5.14
C MET A 1 14.56 33.93 5.84
N VAL A 2 14.13 32.72 6.19
CA VAL A 2 12.86 32.46 6.86
C VAL A 2 13.19 32.36 8.34
N ASP A 3 12.49 33.14 9.15
CA ASP A 3 12.70 33.31 10.58
C ASP A 3 12.26 32.02 11.33
N GLU A 4 13.23 31.31 11.91
CA GLU A 4 13.05 30.10 12.73
C GLU A 4 12.62 30.47 14.16
N THR A 5 11.44 31.05 14.32
CA THR A 5 10.85 31.28 15.64
C THR A 5 9.41 30.76 15.73
N SER A 6 9.23 29.46 15.43
CA SER A 6 8.05 28.73 15.92
C SER A 6 8.25 28.32 17.38
N PRO A 7 7.25 28.50 18.26
CA PRO A 7 7.34 28.03 19.65
C PRO A 7 7.64 26.54 19.66
N ALA A 8 8.64 26.14 20.44
CA ALA A 8 9.19 24.78 20.46
C ALA A 8 8.08 23.72 20.60
N GLY A 9 7.80 22.99 19.52
CA GLY A 9 6.92 21.81 19.51
C GLY A 9 5.83 21.79 18.44
N VAL A 10 5.46 22.93 17.84
CA VAL A 10 4.35 23.02 16.85
C VAL A 10 4.91 22.98 15.42
N SER A 11 4.36 22.11 14.56
CA SER A 11 4.77 22.04 13.14
C SER A 11 4.28 23.23 12.33
N ALA A 12 4.95 23.58 11.23
CA ALA A 12 4.51 24.66 10.34
C ALA A 12 3.09 24.44 9.82
N GLU A 13 2.75 23.20 9.46
CA GLU A 13 1.40 22.83 9.02
C GLU A 13 0.36 22.96 10.14
N GLU A 14 0.73 22.69 11.40
CA GLU A 14 -0.15 22.92 12.54
C GLU A 14 -0.36 24.42 12.78
N GLN A 15 0.70 25.23 12.65
CA GLN A 15 0.58 26.68 12.76
C GLN A 15 -0.35 27.23 11.68
N MET A 16 -0.20 26.78 10.43
CA MET A 16 -1.11 27.14 9.33
C MET A 16 -2.57 26.78 9.65
N LEU A 17 -2.82 25.60 10.22
CA LEU A 17 -4.16 25.19 10.64
C LEU A 17 -4.73 26.10 11.75
N ARG A 18 -3.91 26.46 12.74
CA ARG A 18 -4.28 27.37 13.82
C ARG A 18 -4.55 28.78 13.31
N ASP A 19 -3.73 29.28 12.40
CA ASP A 19 -3.88 30.60 11.79
C ASP A 19 -5.17 30.69 10.95
N ALA A 20 -5.52 29.61 10.25
CA ALA A 20 -6.72 29.55 9.42
C ALA A 20 -8.02 29.47 10.23
N LEU A 21 -8.03 28.72 11.34
CA LEU A 21 -9.23 28.45 12.11
C LEU A 21 -9.41 29.35 13.34
N GLY A 22 -8.34 29.89 13.91
CA GLY A 22 -8.39 30.71 15.12
C GLY A 22 -9.20 30.03 16.23
N ASP A 23 -10.20 30.75 16.75
CA ASP A 23 -11.08 30.31 17.84
C ASP A 23 -12.02 29.14 17.49
N ASP A 24 -12.14 28.79 16.20
CA ASP A 24 -12.93 27.63 15.76
C ASP A 24 -12.20 26.31 16.01
N LEU A 25 -10.89 26.32 16.23
CA LEU A 25 -10.09 25.16 16.61
C LEU A 25 -9.95 25.10 18.15
N ARG A 26 -10.76 24.26 18.79
CA ARG A 26 -10.92 24.23 20.26
C ARG A 26 -10.29 23.01 20.92
N GLY A 27 -10.11 21.92 20.18
CA GLY A 27 -9.54 20.67 20.69
C GLY A 27 -8.02 20.62 20.61
N GLU A 28 -7.44 19.69 21.38
CA GLU A 28 -6.04 19.31 21.22
C GLU A 28 -5.83 18.67 19.84
N LEU A 29 -4.74 19.05 19.17
CA LEU A 29 -4.38 18.50 17.87
C LEU A 29 -3.39 17.35 18.01
N ARG A 30 -3.70 16.23 17.36
CA ARG A 30 -2.81 15.09 17.20
C ARG A 30 -2.51 14.86 15.73
N VAL A 31 -1.23 14.80 15.36
CA VAL A 31 -0.83 14.45 13.99
C VAL A 31 -1.23 12.99 13.71
N LEU A 32 -2.04 12.79 12.67
CA LEU A 32 -2.47 11.47 12.20
C LEU A 32 -1.54 10.92 11.12
N SER A 33 -1.12 11.79 10.20
CA SER A 33 -0.32 11.41 9.04
C SER A 33 0.47 12.61 8.55
N ARG A 34 1.67 12.37 8.01
CA ARG A 34 2.43 13.37 7.26
C ARG A 34 3.13 12.68 6.11
N GLU A 35 2.75 13.02 4.89
CA GLU A 35 3.34 12.43 3.68
C GLU A 35 3.96 13.52 2.80
N PRO A 36 5.19 13.34 2.30
CA PRO A 36 5.72 14.22 1.26
C PRO A 36 4.81 14.20 0.02
N TYR A 37 4.46 15.38 -0.49
CA TYR A 37 3.58 15.51 -1.65
C TYR A 37 3.88 16.80 -2.43
N GLY A 38 4.15 16.68 -3.73
CA GLY A 38 4.58 17.82 -4.55
C GLY A 38 5.88 18.45 -4.02
N SER A 39 5.91 19.77 -3.89
CA SER A 39 7.02 20.51 -3.27
C SER A 39 6.93 20.59 -1.74
N GLY A 40 5.85 20.10 -1.14
CA GLY A 40 5.56 20.22 0.28
C GLY A 40 5.08 18.90 0.89
N SER A 41 4.06 18.99 1.73
CA SER A 41 3.51 17.85 2.45
C SER A 41 1.99 17.85 2.45
N LEU A 42 1.43 16.69 2.75
CA LEU A 42 0.03 16.50 3.07
C LEU A 42 -0.04 16.02 4.52
N THR A 43 -0.48 16.89 5.43
CA THR A 43 -0.51 16.59 6.86
C THR A 43 -1.94 16.49 7.34
N GLY A 44 -2.25 15.42 8.08
CA GLY A 44 -3.55 15.16 8.69
C GLY A 44 -3.50 15.33 10.20
N PHE A 45 -4.51 15.96 10.75
CA PHE A 45 -4.66 16.25 12.17
C PHE A 45 -6.01 15.73 12.67
N GLU A 46 -6.00 15.08 13.83
CA GLU A 46 -7.19 14.83 14.63
C GLU A 46 -7.29 15.95 15.67
N GLU A 47 -8.40 16.66 15.65
CA GLU A 47 -8.80 17.51 16.74
C GLU A 47 -9.66 16.68 17.69
N ALA A 48 -9.21 16.56 18.94
CA ALA A 48 -9.89 15.78 19.96
C ALA A 48 -11.36 16.22 20.14
N ALA A 49 -12.23 15.24 20.39
CA ALA A 49 -13.62 15.51 20.72
C ALA A 49 -13.72 16.38 21.98
N SER A 50 -14.73 17.24 22.03
CA SER A 50 -15.10 17.99 23.22
C SER A 50 -16.45 17.48 23.75
N ALA A 51 -16.90 18.02 24.89
CA ALA A 51 -18.23 17.69 25.43
C ALA A 51 -19.37 17.97 24.43
N ASP A 52 -19.19 18.95 23.54
CA ASP A 52 -20.22 19.44 22.62
C ASP A 52 -19.98 19.07 21.15
N SER A 53 -18.81 18.51 20.80
CA SER A 53 -18.43 18.22 19.42
C SER A 53 -17.65 16.90 19.30
N PRO A 54 -17.94 16.07 18.28
CA PRO A 54 -17.14 14.88 17.99
C PRO A 54 -15.73 15.27 17.52
N ALA A 55 -14.82 14.29 17.50
CA ALA A 55 -13.49 14.48 16.94
C ALA A 55 -13.59 14.93 15.47
N ARG A 56 -12.74 15.89 15.09
CA ARG A 56 -12.68 16.45 13.74
C ARG A 56 -11.36 16.09 13.08
N TYR A 57 -11.39 15.90 11.76
CA TYR A 57 -10.24 15.45 10.99
C TYR A 57 -9.89 16.51 9.94
N TRP A 58 -8.82 17.24 10.21
CA TRP A 58 -8.34 18.35 9.40
C TRP A 58 -7.13 17.94 8.57
N TYR A 59 -6.99 18.52 7.39
CA TYR A 59 -5.87 18.26 6.51
C TYR A 59 -5.30 19.55 5.96
N VAL A 60 -3.99 19.63 5.86
CA VAL A 60 -3.21 20.77 5.36
C VAL A 60 -2.35 20.28 4.21
N ASP A 61 -2.60 20.80 3.00
CA ASP A 61 -1.85 20.52 1.76
C ASP A 61 -0.98 21.72 1.40
N THR A 62 0.34 21.58 1.55
CA THR A 62 1.36 22.57 1.15
C THR A 62 2.06 22.17 -0.16
N SER A 63 1.48 21.25 -0.93
CA SER A 63 2.14 20.67 -2.11
C SER A 63 2.26 21.61 -3.31
N GLY A 64 1.55 22.74 -3.30
CA GLY A 64 1.44 23.66 -4.43
C GLY A 64 0.71 23.08 -5.66
N LYS A 65 0.19 21.85 -5.58
CA LYS A 65 -0.49 21.23 -6.73
C LYS A 65 -1.90 21.81 -6.89
N ALA A 66 -2.27 22.14 -8.13
CA ALA A 66 -3.61 22.60 -8.46
C ALA A 66 -4.71 21.57 -8.09
N VAL A 67 -5.90 22.08 -7.83
CA VAL A 67 -7.14 21.33 -7.63
C VAL A 67 -8.21 21.91 -8.57
N GLU A 68 -9.20 21.10 -8.94
CA GLU A 68 -10.28 21.55 -9.83
C GLU A 68 -11.24 22.51 -9.13
N ALA A 69 -11.45 22.31 -7.83
CA ALA A 69 -12.28 23.16 -6.99
C ALA A 69 -11.74 23.20 -5.57
N GLU A 70 -11.80 24.37 -4.94
CA GLU A 70 -11.51 24.52 -3.52
C GLU A 70 -12.72 24.09 -2.70
N THR A 71 -12.48 23.35 -1.62
CA THR A 71 -13.53 22.77 -0.76
C THR A 71 -13.40 23.18 0.71
N GLY A 72 -12.40 24.00 1.02
CA GLY A 72 -12.10 24.50 2.36
C GLY A 72 -11.37 25.83 2.31
N PHE A 73 -10.47 26.06 3.27
CA PHE A 73 -9.70 27.29 3.36
C PHE A 73 -8.48 27.26 2.45
N VAL A 74 -8.12 28.43 1.93
CA VAL A 74 -6.92 28.66 1.15
C VAL A 74 -6.12 29.76 1.87
N LEU A 75 -4.86 29.47 2.18
CA LEU A 75 -3.93 30.44 2.76
C LEU A 75 -2.99 31.00 1.69
N GLY A 76 -2.71 32.30 1.78
CA GLY A 76 -1.89 33.03 0.81
C GLY A 76 -2.66 33.45 -0.43
N ASP A 77 -1.94 33.59 -1.56
CA ASP A 77 -2.52 33.95 -2.85
C ASP A 77 -3.41 32.81 -3.39
N PRO A 78 -4.71 33.03 -3.70
CA PRO A 78 -5.58 32.01 -4.27
C PRO A 78 -5.07 31.40 -5.59
N GLU A 79 -4.29 32.15 -6.40
CA GLU A 79 -3.69 31.62 -7.63
C GLU A 79 -2.46 30.73 -7.33
N HIS A 80 -1.76 31.01 -6.23
CA HIS A 80 -0.55 30.32 -5.80
C HIS A 80 -0.57 30.03 -4.29
N PRO A 81 -1.48 29.17 -3.82
CA PRO A 81 -1.73 29.07 -2.40
C PRO A 81 -0.59 28.42 -1.66
N GLU A 82 -0.26 29.01 -0.50
CA GLU A 82 0.74 28.49 0.42
C GLU A 82 0.27 27.18 1.06
N ALA A 83 -1.03 27.13 1.40
CA ALA A 83 -1.67 25.93 1.91
C ALA A 83 -3.16 25.85 1.52
N ARG A 84 -3.65 24.63 1.35
CA ARG A 84 -5.08 24.32 1.32
C ARG A 84 -5.46 23.53 2.56
N ILE A 85 -6.55 23.90 3.19
CA ILE A 85 -7.00 23.30 4.45
C ILE A 85 -8.44 22.84 4.30
N TRP A 86 -8.73 21.58 4.60
CA TRP A 86 -10.09 21.06 4.56
C TRP A 86 -10.40 20.18 5.77
N LEU A 87 -11.70 20.15 6.10
CA LEU A 87 -12.28 19.20 7.02
C LEU A 87 -12.73 17.96 6.25
N HIS A 88 -12.37 16.75 6.68
CA HIS A 88 -12.92 15.54 6.09
C HIS A 88 -14.45 15.49 6.25
N PRO A 89 -15.22 15.10 5.20
CA PRO A 89 -14.77 14.46 3.95
C PRO A 89 -14.59 15.40 2.74
N ALA A 90 -14.42 16.71 2.95
CA ALA A 90 -14.35 17.71 1.88
C ALA A 90 -12.96 17.79 1.21
N ASP A 91 -12.41 16.66 0.75
CA ASP A 91 -11.12 16.61 0.07
C ASP A 91 -11.20 17.22 -1.35
N PRO A 92 -10.46 18.30 -1.66
CA PRO A 92 -10.56 19.01 -2.94
C PRO A 92 -10.06 18.18 -4.14
N ARG A 93 -9.34 17.08 -3.90
CA ARG A 93 -8.86 16.18 -4.95
C ARG A 93 -9.77 14.98 -5.17
N LEU A 94 -10.70 14.73 -4.25
CA LEU A 94 -11.61 13.59 -4.26
C LEU A 94 -13.06 14.09 -4.15
N PRO A 95 -13.59 14.76 -5.19
CA PRO A 95 -14.91 15.43 -5.12
C PRO A 95 -16.07 14.46 -4.81
N ALA A 96 -15.92 13.18 -5.15
CA ALA A 96 -16.90 12.15 -4.83
C ALA A 96 -16.81 11.60 -3.38
N LEU A 97 -15.82 12.03 -2.58
CA LEU A 97 -15.64 11.56 -1.20
C LEU A 97 -16.77 12.02 -0.28
N ALA A 98 -17.12 13.31 -0.33
CA ALA A 98 -18.21 13.87 0.46
C ALA A 98 -19.55 13.15 0.21
N PRO A 99 -20.06 13.05 -1.04
CA PRO A 99 -21.32 12.33 -1.28
C PRO A 99 -21.25 10.84 -0.94
N ALA A 100 -20.09 10.18 -1.03
CA ALA A 100 -19.93 8.79 -0.59
C ALA A 100 -19.95 8.60 0.94
N SER A 101 -19.67 9.65 1.71
CA SER A 101 -19.52 9.59 3.17
C SER A 101 -20.83 9.79 3.94
N PHE A 102 -21.85 10.41 3.31
CA PHE A 102 -23.15 10.68 3.93
C PHE A 102 -24.20 9.66 3.46
N PRO A 103 -24.96 8.99 4.36
CA PRO A 103 -25.83 7.86 4.01
C PRO A 103 -26.80 8.14 2.86
N GLU A 104 -27.54 9.25 2.90
CA GLU A 104 -28.57 9.60 1.93
C GLU A 104 -27.96 9.98 0.57
N ALA A 105 -26.84 10.69 0.59
CA ALA A 105 -26.10 11.05 -0.61
C ALA A 105 -25.45 9.81 -1.26
N ALA A 106 -24.91 8.90 -0.45
CA ALA A 106 -24.34 7.66 -0.91
C ALA A 106 -25.40 6.74 -1.51
N ALA A 107 -26.58 6.64 -0.88
CA ALA A 107 -27.71 5.89 -1.43
C ALA A 107 -28.15 6.45 -2.79
N THR A 108 -28.20 7.78 -2.94
CA THR A 108 -28.48 8.43 -4.22
C THR A 108 -27.39 8.14 -5.25
N LEU A 109 -26.12 8.21 -4.86
CA LEU A 109 -24.98 7.94 -5.72
C LEU A 109 -24.97 6.50 -6.23
N MET A 110 -25.14 5.53 -5.32
CA MET A 110 -25.19 4.10 -5.65
C MET A 110 -26.42 3.78 -6.50
N GLY A 111 -27.58 4.40 -6.21
CA GLY A 111 -28.80 4.21 -6.98
C GLY A 111 -28.66 4.63 -8.45
N ARG A 112 -27.89 5.70 -8.73
CA ARG A 112 -27.54 6.10 -10.12
C ARG A 112 -26.68 5.07 -10.85
N MET A 113 -25.95 4.23 -10.13
CA MET A 113 -25.17 3.11 -10.66
C MET A 113 -25.95 1.79 -10.65
N GLY A 114 -27.26 1.82 -10.35
CA GLY A 114 -28.11 0.63 -10.31
C GLY A 114 -27.94 -0.23 -9.06
N VAL A 115 -27.33 0.30 -8.00
CA VAL A 115 -27.12 -0.41 -6.73
C VAL A 115 -27.89 0.28 -5.61
N ALA A 116 -28.87 -0.41 -5.05
CA ALA A 116 -29.57 0.05 -3.85
C ALA A 116 -28.79 -0.41 -2.61
N ILE A 117 -28.29 0.52 -1.79
CA ILE A 117 -27.69 0.19 -0.49
C ILE A 117 -28.72 0.33 0.62
N ASP A 118 -28.63 -0.53 1.63
CA ASP A 118 -29.54 -0.55 2.80
C ASP A 118 -28.80 -0.36 4.14
N GLN A 119 -27.49 -0.19 4.09
CA GLN A 119 -26.64 0.11 5.24
C GLN A 119 -25.79 1.36 5.01
N ARG A 120 -25.35 1.97 6.11
CA ARG A 120 -24.43 3.11 6.07
C ARG A 120 -23.11 2.71 5.38
N PRO A 121 -22.58 3.54 4.46
CA PRO A 121 -21.25 3.33 3.89
C PRO A 121 -20.19 3.17 4.98
N GLU A 122 -19.39 2.12 4.87
CA GLU A 122 -18.28 1.87 5.79
C GLU A 122 -16.98 2.33 5.13
N LEU A 123 -16.39 3.42 5.61
CA LEU A 123 -15.09 3.89 5.14
C LEU A 123 -14.00 2.90 5.61
N LEU A 124 -13.39 2.19 4.67
CA LEU A 124 -12.33 1.21 4.96
C LEU A 124 -10.95 1.85 4.97
N VAL A 125 -10.69 2.74 4.01
CA VAL A 125 -9.39 3.40 3.83
C VAL A 125 -9.63 4.81 3.33
N TYR A 126 -8.89 5.77 3.87
CA TYR A 126 -8.77 7.10 3.32
C TYR A 126 -7.29 7.50 3.31
N ARG A 127 -6.76 7.75 2.10
CA ARG A 127 -5.46 8.35 1.85
C ARG A 127 -5.71 9.74 1.28
N PRO A 128 -5.55 10.79 2.10
CA PRO A 128 -5.91 12.14 1.69
C PRO A 128 -5.21 12.54 0.39
N GLY A 129 -5.93 13.24 -0.48
CA GLY A 129 -5.49 13.67 -1.80
C GLY A 129 -5.25 12.54 -2.83
N LYS A 130 -5.43 11.28 -2.45
CA LYS A 130 -5.05 10.11 -3.26
C LYS A 130 -6.23 9.19 -3.57
N ARG A 131 -6.84 8.60 -2.54
CA ARG A 131 -7.97 7.66 -2.70
C ARG A 131 -8.74 7.45 -1.39
N ALA A 132 -10.00 7.06 -1.50
CA ALA A 132 -10.77 6.44 -0.44
C ALA A 132 -11.40 5.14 -0.92
N MET A 133 -11.70 4.24 0.01
CA MET A 133 -12.40 2.98 -0.27
C MET A 133 -13.53 2.82 0.74
N PHE A 134 -14.73 2.58 0.23
CA PHE A 134 -15.91 2.28 1.03
C PHE A 134 -16.39 0.86 0.77
N ARG A 135 -16.85 0.18 1.81
CA ARG A 135 -17.72 -0.98 1.66
C ARG A 135 -19.17 -0.50 1.61
N MET A 136 -19.88 -0.96 0.58
CA MET A 136 -21.28 -0.67 0.32
C MET A 136 -22.07 -1.96 0.40
N ARG A 137 -23.17 -1.96 1.17
CA ARG A 137 -23.98 -3.17 1.43
C ARG A 137 -25.42 -3.02 1.00
N ALA A 138 -25.95 -4.11 0.47
CA ALA A 138 -27.31 -4.28 -0.02
C ALA A 138 -27.79 -5.70 0.32
N GLY A 139 -28.47 -5.87 1.46
CA GLY A 139 -28.72 -7.19 2.05
C GLY A 139 -27.39 -7.90 2.32
N ASP A 140 -27.25 -9.12 1.78
CA ASP A 140 -26.01 -9.92 1.90
C ASP A 140 -24.96 -9.57 0.83
N ARG A 141 -25.28 -8.70 -0.13
CA ARG A 141 -24.34 -8.31 -1.19
C ARG A 141 -23.42 -7.19 -0.70
N GLU A 142 -22.12 -7.41 -0.87
CA GLU A 142 -21.10 -6.38 -0.68
C GLU A 142 -20.55 -5.91 -2.03
N THR A 143 -20.33 -4.60 -2.12
CA THR A 143 -19.59 -3.96 -3.22
C THR A 143 -18.60 -2.97 -2.63
N TYR A 144 -17.57 -2.63 -3.39
CA TYR A 144 -16.49 -1.75 -2.96
C TYR A 144 -16.46 -0.52 -3.84
N LEU A 145 -16.71 0.64 -3.22
CA LEU A 145 -16.67 1.93 -3.90
C LEU A 145 -15.31 2.58 -3.66
N LYS A 146 -14.52 2.65 -4.73
CA LYS A 146 -13.24 3.33 -4.74
C LYS A 146 -13.44 4.76 -5.24
N ILE A 147 -13.07 5.71 -4.40
CA ILE A 147 -12.99 7.13 -4.75
C ILE A 147 -11.53 7.46 -5.06
N VAL A 148 -11.28 8.02 -6.22
CA VAL A 148 -9.96 8.45 -6.70
C VAL A 148 -10.05 9.86 -7.26
N ARG A 149 -8.90 10.41 -7.69
CA ARG A 149 -8.92 11.66 -8.45
C ARG A 149 -9.68 11.46 -9.76
N PRO A 150 -10.47 12.45 -10.24
CA PRO A 150 -11.19 12.38 -11.51
C PRO A 150 -10.34 11.83 -12.66
N THR A 151 -9.13 12.39 -12.81
CA THR A 151 -8.12 12.01 -13.83
C THR A 151 -7.60 10.57 -13.75
N ALA A 152 -7.86 9.83 -12.67
CA ALA A 152 -7.39 8.46 -12.48
C ALA A 152 -8.46 7.39 -12.75
N SER A 153 -9.75 7.75 -12.76
CA SER A 153 -10.85 6.78 -12.87
C SER A 153 -10.79 5.94 -14.16
N ALA A 154 -10.71 6.61 -15.31
CA ALA A 154 -10.69 5.95 -16.61
C ALA A 154 -9.48 5.01 -16.80
N SER A 155 -8.29 5.40 -16.31
CA SER A 155 -7.09 4.55 -16.43
C SER A 155 -7.15 3.32 -15.52
N ILE A 156 -7.77 3.43 -14.34
CA ILE A 156 -8.03 2.27 -13.46
C ILE A 156 -9.02 1.31 -14.12
N VAL A 157 -10.11 1.83 -14.68
CA VAL A 157 -11.12 1.02 -15.37
C VAL A 157 -10.49 0.28 -16.55
N HIS A 158 -9.77 1.00 -17.41
CA HIS A 158 -9.08 0.41 -18.56
C HIS A 158 -8.12 -0.71 -18.14
N LEU A 159 -7.29 -0.49 -17.11
CA LEU A 159 -6.37 -1.50 -16.61
C LEU A 159 -7.10 -2.77 -16.14
N GLN A 160 -8.16 -2.61 -15.34
CA GLN A 160 -8.91 -3.73 -14.80
C GLN A 160 -9.66 -4.50 -15.89
N GLU A 161 -10.24 -3.79 -16.87
CA GLU A 161 -10.90 -4.40 -18.02
C GLU A 161 -9.90 -5.16 -18.91
N SER A 162 -8.72 -4.60 -19.18
CA SER A 162 -7.66 -5.28 -19.93
C SER A 162 -7.19 -6.55 -19.23
N LEU A 163 -6.97 -6.51 -17.91
CA LEU A 163 -6.61 -7.69 -17.12
C LEU A 163 -7.73 -8.75 -17.13
N ARG A 164 -8.98 -8.33 -16.94
CA ARG A 164 -10.15 -9.22 -16.99
C ARG A 164 -10.29 -9.87 -18.37
N ALA A 165 -10.12 -9.11 -19.45
CA ALA A 165 -10.17 -9.63 -20.82
C ALA A 165 -9.05 -10.66 -21.08
N GLY A 166 -7.89 -10.50 -20.44
CA GLY A 166 -6.81 -11.49 -20.41
C GLY A 166 -7.04 -12.70 -19.51
N GLY A 167 -8.23 -12.83 -18.90
CA GLY A 167 -8.57 -13.96 -18.04
C GLY A 167 -8.01 -13.85 -16.61
N VAL A 168 -7.48 -12.69 -16.21
CA VAL A 168 -7.07 -12.45 -14.82
C VAL A 168 -8.34 -12.31 -13.96
N PRO A 169 -8.45 -13.03 -12.83
CA PRO A 169 -9.66 -13.05 -11.99
C PRO A 169 -9.75 -11.79 -11.10
N VAL A 170 -9.81 -10.61 -11.71
CA VAL A 170 -10.07 -9.35 -11.01
C VAL A 170 -11.58 -9.18 -10.75
N PRO A 171 -11.99 -8.47 -9.68
CA PRO A 171 -13.39 -8.14 -9.45
C PRO A 171 -14.06 -7.48 -10.66
N HIS A 172 -15.36 -7.67 -10.83
CA HIS A 172 -16.08 -6.98 -11.90
C HIS A 172 -16.32 -5.51 -11.54
N ILE A 173 -16.05 -4.59 -12.46
CA ILE A 173 -16.48 -3.19 -12.34
C ILE A 173 -17.95 -3.14 -12.76
N THR A 174 -18.82 -2.72 -11.84
CA THR A 174 -20.27 -2.62 -12.08
C THR A 174 -20.72 -1.21 -12.43
N GLY A 175 -19.88 -0.21 -12.13
CA GLY A 175 -20.12 1.18 -12.50
C GLY A 175 -18.88 2.02 -12.25
N TRP A 176 -18.73 3.11 -13.01
CA TRP A 176 -17.69 4.09 -12.78
C TRP A 176 -18.14 5.47 -13.31
N SER A 177 -17.44 6.52 -12.90
CA SER A 177 -17.68 7.89 -13.37
C SER A 177 -16.37 8.68 -13.42
N GLU A 178 -16.29 9.61 -14.36
CA GLU A 178 -15.19 10.58 -14.50
C GLU A 178 -15.00 11.46 -13.26
N LEU A 179 -16.00 11.54 -12.36
CA LEU A 179 -15.88 12.21 -11.05
C LEU A 179 -14.97 11.47 -10.05
N GLY A 180 -14.23 10.45 -10.50
CA GLY A 180 -13.31 9.70 -9.67
C GLY A 180 -13.97 8.53 -8.94
N ILE A 181 -14.98 7.90 -9.54
CA ILE A 181 -15.74 6.80 -8.93
C ILE A 181 -15.46 5.51 -9.69
N VAL A 182 -15.12 4.44 -8.97
CA VAL A 182 -15.07 3.06 -9.50
C VAL A 182 -15.74 2.13 -8.50
N LEU A 183 -16.79 1.44 -8.92
CA LEU A 183 -17.56 0.50 -8.11
C LEU A 183 -17.27 -0.93 -8.57
N THR A 184 -16.79 -1.78 -7.66
CA THR A 184 -16.49 -3.18 -7.94
C THR A 184 -17.32 -4.14 -7.11
N GLU A 185 -17.52 -5.33 -7.62
CA GLU A 185 -17.99 -6.47 -6.82
C GLU A 185 -16.92 -6.91 -5.81
N THR A 186 -17.30 -7.78 -4.89
CA THR A 186 -16.34 -8.53 -4.06
C THR A 186 -15.52 -9.47 -4.94
N ALA A 187 -14.25 -9.64 -4.59
CA ALA A 187 -13.40 -10.64 -5.24
C ALA A 187 -13.98 -12.05 -5.06
N ALA A 188 -13.85 -12.88 -6.10
CA ALA A 188 -14.35 -14.25 -6.03
C ALA A 188 -13.49 -15.13 -5.13
N GLY A 189 -14.14 -15.89 -4.24
CA GLY A 189 -13.49 -16.82 -3.32
C GLY A 189 -13.31 -16.29 -1.90
N VAL A 190 -12.41 -16.91 -1.16
CA VAL A 190 -12.10 -16.62 0.25
C VAL A 190 -10.67 -16.08 0.34
N PRO A 191 -10.38 -15.04 1.15
CA PRO A 191 -9.02 -14.56 1.33
C PRO A 191 -8.06 -15.69 1.73
N VAL A 192 -6.91 -15.80 1.06
CA VAL A 192 -5.92 -16.87 1.37
C VAL A 192 -5.49 -16.82 2.83
N THR A 193 -5.37 -15.62 3.39
CA THR A 193 -4.99 -15.40 4.79
C THR A 193 -5.96 -16.01 5.80
N ALA A 194 -7.19 -16.36 5.41
CA ALA A 194 -8.17 -17.04 6.25
C ALA A 194 -8.14 -18.57 6.14
N ARG A 195 -7.37 -19.14 5.20
CA ARG A 195 -7.34 -20.58 4.87
C ARG A 195 -5.91 -21.15 4.88
N LEU A 196 -4.96 -20.48 5.57
CA LEU A 196 -3.54 -20.84 5.59
C LEU A 196 -3.24 -22.27 6.07
N ASP A 197 -4.10 -22.83 6.93
CA ASP A 197 -3.93 -24.17 7.49
C ASP A 197 -4.52 -25.28 6.61
N GLU A 198 -5.35 -24.92 5.64
CA GLU A 198 -6.04 -25.86 4.76
C GLU A 198 -5.39 -25.98 3.38
N LEU A 199 -4.58 -24.98 3.00
CA LEU A 199 -3.93 -24.96 1.71
C LEU A 199 -2.69 -25.84 1.66
N ASP A 200 -2.46 -26.42 0.49
CA ASP A 200 -1.16 -26.95 0.05
C ASP A 200 -0.32 -25.79 -0.53
N PRO A 201 0.85 -25.46 0.05
CA PRO A 201 1.70 -24.37 -0.42
C PRO A 201 2.22 -24.54 -1.85
N ALA A 202 2.56 -25.77 -2.26
CA ALA A 202 3.09 -26.03 -3.60
C ALA A 202 2.00 -25.83 -4.65
N ARG A 203 0.80 -26.38 -4.41
CA ARG A 203 -0.36 -26.18 -5.29
C ARG A 203 -0.77 -24.71 -5.38
N LEU A 204 -0.74 -23.99 -4.26
CA LEU A 204 -1.02 -22.55 -4.27
C LEU A 204 -0.01 -21.78 -5.11
N LEU A 205 1.29 -22.08 -4.97
CA LEU A 205 2.31 -21.43 -5.79
C LEU A 205 2.17 -21.77 -7.28
N ASP A 206 1.73 -22.97 -7.65
CA ASP A 206 1.39 -23.31 -9.04
C ASP A 206 0.24 -22.43 -9.55
N SER A 207 -0.78 -22.21 -8.71
CA SER A 207 -1.90 -21.34 -9.04
C SER A 207 -1.51 -19.85 -9.15
N ILE A 208 -0.58 -19.39 -8.31
CA ILE A 208 0.01 -18.06 -8.39
C ILE A 208 0.84 -17.91 -9.67
N GLU A 209 1.59 -18.92 -10.08
CA GLU A 209 2.34 -18.88 -11.35
C GLU A 209 1.38 -18.77 -12.54
N ALA A 210 0.31 -19.57 -12.56
CA ALA A 210 -0.72 -19.47 -13.60
C ALA A 210 -1.41 -18.09 -13.62
N LEU A 211 -1.58 -17.43 -12.46
CA LEU A 211 -2.03 -16.05 -12.39
C LEU A 211 -1.01 -15.10 -13.04
N ARG A 212 0.27 -15.21 -12.68
CA ARG A 212 1.35 -14.37 -13.22
C ARG A 212 1.53 -14.55 -14.73
N GLU A 213 1.42 -15.77 -15.23
CA GLU A 213 1.46 -16.06 -16.67
C GLU A 213 0.30 -15.37 -17.42
N ARG A 214 -0.93 -15.45 -16.89
CA ARG A 214 -2.10 -14.74 -17.44
C ARG A 214 -1.87 -13.24 -17.44
N MET A 215 -1.41 -12.67 -16.32
CA MET A 215 -1.10 -11.24 -16.23
C MET A 215 -0.02 -10.85 -17.23
N GLY A 216 1.06 -11.62 -17.33
CA GLY A 216 2.20 -11.36 -18.20
C GLY A 216 1.88 -11.39 -19.69
N ALA A 217 0.77 -12.01 -20.09
CA ALA A 217 0.26 -12.03 -21.45
C ALA A 217 -0.61 -10.80 -21.82
N VAL A 218 -0.98 -9.96 -20.84
CA VAL A 218 -1.81 -8.76 -21.06
C VAL A 218 -0.92 -7.57 -21.36
N ASP A 219 -1.15 -6.90 -22.48
CA ASP A 219 -0.63 -5.54 -22.69
C ASP A 219 -1.55 -4.53 -22.00
N THR A 220 -1.00 -3.84 -21.01
CA THR A 220 -1.72 -2.82 -20.23
C THR A 220 -1.46 -1.40 -20.75
N GLY A 221 -0.57 -1.23 -21.72
CA GLY A 221 -0.18 0.07 -22.28
C GLY A 221 0.54 1.00 -21.29
N ARG A 222 1.04 0.47 -20.17
CA ARG A 222 1.71 1.24 -19.11
C ARG A 222 2.80 0.44 -18.40
N ASP A 223 3.74 1.15 -17.79
CA ASP A 223 4.69 0.56 -16.86
C ASP A 223 4.02 0.20 -15.52
N ALA A 224 4.57 -0.83 -14.87
CA ALA A 224 4.25 -1.12 -13.48
C ALA A 224 4.71 0.02 -12.57
N ARG A 225 4.29 -0.02 -11.30
CA ARG A 225 4.97 0.73 -10.26
C ARG A 225 6.47 0.43 -10.33
N ALA A 226 7.30 1.49 -10.26
CA ALA A 226 8.75 1.32 -10.22
C ALA A 226 9.16 0.33 -9.12
N SER A 227 10.03 -0.61 -9.48
CA SER A 227 10.57 -1.62 -8.56
C SER A 227 11.14 -0.96 -7.31
N LEU A 228 10.94 -1.59 -6.15
CA LEU A 228 11.55 -1.11 -4.91
C LEU A 228 13.08 -1.13 -4.97
N ALA A 229 13.68 -2.00 -5.80
CA ALA A 229 15.12 -2.05 -6.03
C ALA A 229 15.67 -0.70 -6.51
N ALA A 230 14.92 0.04 -7.33
CA ALA A 230 15.32 1.38 -7.78
C ALA A 230 15.39 2.42 -6.64
N ARG A 231 14.88 2.08 -5.44
CA ARG A 231 14.87 2.93 -4.25
C ARG A 231 15.69 2.37 -3.10
N GLN A 232 16.56 1.38 -3.32
CA GLN A 232 17.34 0.74 -2.26
C GLN A 232 18.14 1.74 -1.41
N ASP A 233 18.84 2.70 -2.05
CA ASP A 233 19.63 3.70 -1.33
C ASP A 233 18.75 4.63 -0.50
N TRP A 234 17.52 4.89 -0.97
CA TRP A 234 16.54 5.66 -0.21
C TRP A 234 16.13 4.91 1.05
N TYR A 235 15.83 3.60 0.94
CA TYR A 235 15.46 2.76 2.09
C TYR A 235 16.58 2.68 3.12
N LEU A 236 17.83 2.45 2.68
CA LEU A 236 19.00 2.39 3.54
C LEU A 236 19.18 3.70 4.33
N ARG A 237 19.19 4.85 3.64
CA ARG A 237 19.29 6.16 4.31
C ARG A 237 18.14 6.41 5.30
N ARG A 238 16.92 5.99 4.96
CA ARG A 238 15.74 6.16 5.82
C ARG A 238 15.82 5.27 7.06
N LEU A 239 16.31 4.04 6.92
CA LEU A 239 16.56 3.11 8.04
C LEU A 239 17.65 3.66 8.97
N ASP A 240 18.78 4.12 8.42
CA ASP A 240 19.85 4.73 9.22
C ASP A 240 19.36 5.94 10.02
N ALA A 241 18.62 6.85 9.36
CA ALA A 241 18.03 8.00 10.02
C ALA A 241 17.00 7.59 11.08
N ALA A 242 16.21 6.54 10.82
CA ALA A 242 15.25 6.01 11.79
C ALA A 242 15.94 5.40 13.01
N LEU A 243 16.99 4.60 12.82
CA LEU A 243 17.77 4.00 13.90
C LEU A 243 18.53 5.05 14.72
N ALA A 244 19.02 6.11 14.08
CA ALA A 244 19.68 7.21 14.78
C ALA A 244 18.73 7.94 15.74
N ARG A 245 17.44 8.09 15.40
CA ARG A 245 16.42 8.67 16.30
C ARG A 245 16.21 7.84 17.57
N TRP A 246 16.45 6.54 17.51
CA TRP A 246 16.33 5.62 18.63
C TRP A 246 17.70 5.25 19.23
N ALA A 247 18.73 6.06 19.00
CA ALA A 247 20.05 5.86 19.60
C ALA A 247 19.93 5.85 21.14
N GLY A 248 20.37 4.75 21.77
CA GLY A 248 20.27 4.54 23.21
C GLY A 248 19.02 3.78 23.67
N ALA A 249 18.07 3.47 22.77
CA ALA A 249 17.00 2.52 23.05
C ALA A 249 17.56 1.09 23.16
N ASP A 250 16.87 0.24 23.92
CA ASP A 250 17.17 -1.20 23.96
C ASP A 250 16.83 -1.83 22.60
N ALA A 251 17.86 -2.16 21.84
CA ALA A 251 17.74 -2.73 20.50
C ALA A 251 18.27 -4.17 20.52
N PRO A 252 17.60 -5.13 19.85
CA PRO A 252 18.12 -6.48 19.74
C PRO A 252 19.54 -6.50 19.14
N ALA A 253 20.44 -7.26 19.75
CA ALA A 253 21.86 -7.28 19.39
C ALA A 253 22.13 -7.60 17.90
N GLY A 254 21.26 -8.40 17.27
CA GLY A 254 21.35 -8.78 15.86
C GLY A 254 20.94 -7.69 14.87
N LEU A 255 20.14 -6.69 15.26
CA LEU A 255 19.50 -5.74 14.34
C LEU A 255 20.50 -5.09 13.36
N ARG A 256 21.61 -4.56 13.89
CA ARG A 256 22.62 -3.88 13.05
C ARG A 256 23.44 -4.86 12.21
N ALA A 257 23.70 -6.06 12.73
CA ALA A 257 24.42 -7.08 12.00
C ALA A 257 23.58 -7.57 10.81
N ASP A 258 22.30 -7.89 11.04
CA ASP A 258 21.39 -8.36 9.99
C ASP A 258 21.15 -7.28 8.92
N LEU A 259 21.02 -6.02 9.33
CA LEU A 259 20.95 -4.88 8.40
C LEU A 259 22.22 -4.78 7.55
N ALA A 260 23.40 -4.90 8.16
CA ALA A 260 24.67 -4.88 7.43
C ALA A 260 24.77 -6.04 6.44
N THR A 261 24.39 -7.26 6.84
CA THR A 261 24.38 -8.44 5.96
C THR A 261 23.47 -8.26 4.74
N LEU A 262 22.26 -7.73 4.92
CA LEU A 262 21.36 -7.45 3.79
C LEU A 262 21.89 -6.32 2.90
N THR A 263 22.49 -5.29 3.50
CA THR A 263 23.11 -4.17 2.78
C THR A 263 24.28 -4.66 1.92
N ASP A 264 25.17 -5.48 2.49
CA ASP A 264 26.30 -6.06 1.79
C ASP A 264 25.84 -6.93 0.63
N ARG A 265 24.77 -7.74 0.82
CA ARG A 265 24.19 -8.56 -0.25
C ARG A 265 23.64 -7.72 -1.40
N ILE A 266 22.95 -6.62 -1.12
CA ILE A 266 22.43 -5.70 -2.14
C ILE A 266 23.62 -5.07 -2.89
N ALA A 267 24.64 -4.61 -2.16
CA ALA A 267 25.81 -3.95 -2.74
C ALA A 267 26.72 -4.92 -3.54
N SER A 268 26.77 -6.20 -3.16
CA SER A 268 27.61 -7.22 -3.79
C SER A 268 26.96 -7.90 -5.01
N ALA A 269 25.70 -7.58 -5.32
CA ALA A 269 25.00 -8.18 -6.44
C ALA A 269 25.68 -7.80 -7.78
N ASP A 270 25.89 -8.78 -8.64
CA ASP A 270 26.41 -8.53 -9.99
C ASP A 270 25.37 -7.76 -10.80
N ALA A 271 25.70 -6.51 -11.15
CA ALA A 271 24.81 -5.64 -11.91
C ALA A 271 24.32 -6.28 -13.22
N SER A 272 25.16 -7.06 -13.90
CA SER A 272 24.77 -7.74 -15.14
C SER A 272 23.76 -8.86 -14.91
N ALA A 273 23.77 -9.47 -13.72
CA ALA A 273 22.75 -10.45 -13.31
C ALA A 273 21.44 -9.77 -12.86
N LEU A 274 21.47 -8.46 -12.61
CA LEU A 274 20.29 -7.66 -12.26
C LEU A 274 19.57 -7.08 -13.47
N ASP A 275 20.25 -7.00 -14.60
CA ASP A 275 19.69 -6.56 -15.87
C ASP A 275 18.59 -7.52 -16.37
N LEU A 276 17.62 -6.94 -17.07
CA LEU A 276 16.52 -7.64 -17.70
C LEU A 276 16.39 -7.09 -19.12
N ASP A 277 16.34 -7.97 -20.11
CA ASP A 277 16.05 -7.56 -21.48
C ASP A 277 14.62 -6.99 -21.55
N ASP A 278 14.43 -5.90 -22.30
CA ASP A 278 13.09 -5.36 -22.54
C ASP A 278 12.13 -6.41 -23.13
N ALA A 279 12.65 -7.37 -23.93
CA ALA A 279 11.89 -8.49 -24.47
C ALA A 279 11.46 -9.53 -23.40
N GLU A 280 12.06 -9.51 -22.21
CA GLU A 280 11.71 -10.36 -21.07
C GLU A 280 10.73 -9.68 -20.10
N ARG A 281 10.52 -8.36 -20.23
CA ARG A 281 9.55 -7.63 -19.41
C ARG A 281 8.14 -8.14 -19.67
N ARG A 282 7.34 -8.25 -18.61
CA ARG A 282 5.95 -8.73 -18.66
C ARG A 282 5.07 -7.82 -17.83
N THR A 283 3.76 -7.89 -18.04
CA THR A 283 2.84 -7.28 -17.10
C THR A 283 2.92 -8.01 -15.76
N VAL A 284 3.34 -7.29 -14.73
CA VAL A 284 3.46 -7.75 -13.34
C VAL A 284 2.48 -7.01 -12.45
N HIS A 285 2.11 -7.58 -11.31
CA HIS A 285 1.29 -6.90 -10.32
C HIS A 285 1.98 -5.65 -9.77
N GLY A 286 3.29 -5.73 -9.55
CA GLY A 286 4.14 -4.62 -9.06
C GLY A 286 4.12 -4.44 -7.54
N ASP A 287 3.36 -5.27 -6.82
CA ASP A 287 3.34 -5.39 -5.34
C ASP A 287 2.61 -6.66 -4.88
N LEU A 288 2.77 -7.79 -5.60
CA LEU A 288 2.01 -9.01 -5.32
C LEU A 288 2.23 -9.52 -3.90
N HIS A 289 1.15 -9.68 -3.11
CA HIS A 289 1.24 -10.34 -1.81
C HIS A 289 -0.01 -11.15 -1.42
N ILE A 290 0.16 -12.07 -0.47
CA ILE A 290 -0.87 -13.05 -0.07
C ILE A 290 -2.17 -12.43 0.48
N GLY A 291 -2.09 -11.17 0.93
CA GLY A 291 -3.25 -10.41 1.41
C GLY A 291 -4.17 -9.92 0.30
N GLN A 292 -3.72 -9.97 -0.95
CA GLN A 292 -4.49 -9.57 -2.14
C GLN A 292 -5.09 -10.75 -2.90
N LEU A 293 -4.80 -11.98 -2.46
CA LEU A 293 -5.22 -13.21 -3.13
C LEU A 293 -6.42 -13.84 -2.45
N PHE A 294 -7.29 -14.39 -3.29
CA PHE A 294 -8.47 -15.16 -2.91
C PHE A 294 -8.40 -16.52 -3.58
N VAL A 295 -8.83 -17.55 -2.86
CA VAL A 295 -8.90 -18.94 -3.34
C VAL A 295 -10.32 -19.43 -3.39
N ALA A 296 -10.57 -20.42 -4.26
CA ALA A 296 -11.88 -21.02 -4.42
C ALA A 296 -12.41 -21.57 -3.08
N ALA A 297 -13.72 -21.47 -2.86
CA ALA A 297 -14.32 -21.90 -1.59
C ALA A 297 -14.10 -23.42 -1.35
N ASP A 298 -14.13 -24.19 -2.43
CA ASP A 298 -13.99 -25.65 -2.51
C ASP A 298 -12.54 -26.13 -2.74
N ASP A 299 -11.60 -25.25 -3.08
CA ASP A 299 -10.17 -25.56 -3.19
C ASP A 299 -9.29 -24.43 -2.62
N PRO A 300 -8.79 -24.55 -1.39
CA PRO A 300 -8.02 -23.51 -0.71
C PRO A 300 -6.64 -23.26 -1.32
N SER A 301 -6.24 -24.02 -2.34
CA SER A 301 -4.99 -23.83 -3.09
C SER A 301 -5.21 -23.29 -4.51
N ALA A 302 -6.45 -23.07 -4.95
CA ALA A 302 -6.74 -22.56 -6.30
C ALA A 302 -7.10 -21.08 -6.26
N VAL A 303 -6.23 -20.21 -6.75
CA VAL A 303 -6.47 -18.76 -6.84
C VAL A 303 -7.69 -18.50 -7.74
N SER A 304 -8.70 -17.87 -7.16
CA SER A 304 -9.96 -17.49 -7.81
C SER A 304 -10.16 -15.98 -7.87
N GLY A 305 -9.29 -15.19 -7.22
CA GLY A 305 -9.41 -13.74 -7.19
C GLY A 305 -8.10 -13.03 -6.85
N VAL A 306 -7.90 -11.85 -7.44
CA VAL A 306 -6.81 -10.91 -7.09
C VAL A 306 -7.33 -9.47 -7.03
N ILE A 307 -6.86 -8.70 -6.05
CA ILE A 307 -7.24 -7.29 -5.84
C ILE A 307 -6.01 -6.36 -5.78
N ASP A 308 -6.24 -5.05 -5.72
CA ASP A 308 -5.20 -4.01 -5.60
C ASP A 308 -4.17 -3.98 -6.74
N ILE A 309 -4.67 -4.25 -7.96
CA ILE A 309 -3.93 -4.23 -9.23
C ILE A 309 -3.50 -2.81 -9.70
N ASP A 310 -3.61 -1.78 -8.87
CA ASP A 310 -3.31 -0.38 -9.29
C ASP A 310 -1.86 -0.17 -9.71
N THR A 311 -0.97 -1.00 -9.17
CA THR A 311 0.48 -1.00 -9.43
C THR A 311 0.87 -1.79 -10.66
N CYS A 312 -0.10 -2.43 -11.32
CA CYS A 312 0.13 -3.38 -12.39
C CYS A 312 0.57 -2.68 -13.68
N GLY A 313 1.45 -3.34 -14.44
CA GLY A 313 1.96 -2.87 -15.73
C GLY A 313 3.24 -3.58 -16.14
N LEU A 314 3.91 -3.10 -17.19
CA LEU A 314 5.15 -3.70 -17.71
C LEU A 314 6.31 -3.56 -16.72
N GLY A 315 6.89 -4.66 -16.28
CA GLY A 315 7.98 -4.71 -15.28
C GLY A 315 8.79 -6.01 -15.31
N ASP A 316 9.63 -6.20 -14.31
CA ASP A 316 10.42 -7.42 -14.13
C ASP A 316 9.58 -8.49 -13.41
N PRO A 317 9.37 -9.69 -13.98
CA PRO A 317 8.68 -10.79 -13.29
C PRO A 317 9.23 -11.09 -11.89
N ALA A 318 10.52 -10.84 -11.64
CA ALA A 318 11.15 -11.03 -10.33
C ALA A 318 10.60 -10.07 -9.24
N ASP A 319 9.99 -8.94 -9.61
CA ASP A 319 9.41 -8.00 -8.65
C ASP A 319 8.24 -8.64 -7.89
N ASP A 320 7.38 -9.41 -8.55
CA ASP A 320 6.22 -10.05 -7.90
C ASP A 320 6.64 -11.19 -6.97
N GLU A 321 7.67 -11.95 -7.35
CA GLU A 321 8.22 -13.04 -6.52
C GLU A 321 8.89 -12.50 -5.26
N ALA A 322 9.68 -11.44 -5.43
CA ALA A 322 10.33 -10.73 -4.33
C ALA A 322 9.32 -10.04 -3.42
N ALA A 323 8.30 -9.40 -3.99
CA ALA A 323 7.22 -8.79 -3.21
C ALA A 323 6.50 -9.84 -2.35
N LEU A 324 6.13 -10.99 -2.93
CA LEU A 324 5.44 -12.03 -2.17
C LEU A 324 6.30 -12.52 -1.01
N MET A 325 7.58 -12.82 -1.24
CA MET A 325 8.48 -13.30 -0.17
C MET A 325 8.74 -12.23 0.90
N GLY A 326 8.94 -10.97 0.51
CA GLY A 326 9.13 -9.86 1.46
C GLY A 326 7.90 -9.62 2.33
N HIS A 327 6.71 -9.64 1.74
CA HIS A 327 5.46 -9.53 2.50
C HIS A 327 5.19 -10.74 3.40
N LEU A 328 5.60 -11.95 2.99
CA LEU A 328 5.52 -13.14 3.85
C LEU A 328 6.45 -13.02 5.06
N VAL A 329 7.68 -12.49 4.90
CA VAL A 329 8.58 -12.18 6.02
C VAL A 329 7.90 -11.25 7.02
N ALA A 330 7.36 -10.12 6.55
CA ALA A 330 6.64 -9.17 7.40
C ALA A 330 5.40 -9.80 8.06
N SER A 331 4.63 -10.59 7.29
CA SER A 331 3.41 -11.25 7.78
C SER A 331 3.70 -12.25 8.91
N ILE A 332 4.83 -12.95 8.86
CA ILE A 332 5.26 -13.87 9.93
C ILE A 332 5.56 -13.10 11.21
N VAL A 333 6.26 -11.96 11.11
CA VAL A 333 6.60 -11.13 12.27
C VAL A 333 5.38 -10.44 12.86
N LEU A 334 4.44 -9.99 12.02
CA LEU A 334 3.16 -9.44 12.46
C LEU A 334 2.28 -10.49 13.14
N ALA A 335 2.30 -11.74 12.65
CA ALA A 335 1.56 -12.85 13.22
C ALA A 335 2.25 -13.53 14.42
N ARG A 336 3.33 -12.97 14.99
CA ARG A 336 4.12 -13.62 16.07
C ARG A 336 3.33 -13.99 17.33
N GLN A 337 2.17 -13.37 17.56
CA GLN A 337 1.28 -13.68 18.68
C GLN A 337 0.25 -14.78 18.35
N ASP A 338 0.23 -15.26 17.11
CA ASP A 338 -0.61 -16.35 16.59
C ASP A 338 0.29 -17.41 15.93
N PRO A 339 0.79 -18.40 16.71
CA PRO A 339 1.75 -19.38 16.20
C PRO A 339 1.25 -20.20 15.01
N ALA A 340 -0.06 -20.50 14.95
CA ALA A 340 -0.64 -21.25 13.84
C ALA A 340 -0.59 -20.43 12.55
N ARG A 341 -1.03 -19.18 12.61
CA ARG A 341 -0.98 -18.26 11.47
C ARG A 341 0.44 -17.96 11.01
N ALA A 342 1.37 -17.73 11.94
CA ALA A 342 2.79 -17.55 11.63
C ALA A 342 3.39 -18.80 10.97
N ALA A 343 3.04 -20.00 11.42
CA ALA A 343 3.46 -21.26 10.81
C ALA A 343 2.90 -21.43 9.39
N GLY A 344 1.65 -21.04 9.15
CA GLY A 344 1.05 -21.04 7.81
C GLY A 344 1.82 -20.17 6.82
N PHE A 345 2.13 -18.92 7.19
CA PHE A 345 2.96 -18.04 6.36
C PHE A 345 4.39 -18.59 6.17
N ARG A 346 4.97 -19.20 7.21
CA ARG A 346 6.29 -19.83 7.13
C ARG A 346 6.33 -20.96 6.10
N ARG A 347 5.34 -21.87 6.12
CA ARG A 347 5.26 -22.97 5.13
C ARG A 347 5.22 -22.44 3.70
N LEU A 348 4.46 -21.36 3.46
CA LEU A 348 4.38 -20.73 2.16
C LEU A 348 5.69 -20.03 1.77
N LEU A 349 6.34 -19.32 2.70
CA LEU A 349 7.65 -18.71 2.43
C LEU A 349 8.70 -19.76 2.09
N ASP A 350 8.77 -20.86 2.85
CA ASP A 350 9.74 -21.93 2.61
C ASP A 350 9.51 -22.56 1.23
N ALA A 351 8.25 -22.83 0.85
CA ALA A 351 7.91 -23.34 -0.48
C ALA A 351 8.26 -22.33 -1.61
N ALA A 352 8.00 -21.04 -1.40
CA ALA A 352 8.33 -19.99 -2.36
C ALA A 352 9.86 -19.86 -2.54
N ALA A 353 10.61 -19.88 -1.44
CA ALA A 353 12.06 -19.82 -1.44
C ALA A 353 12.68 -21.02 -2.15
N SER A 354 12.22 -22.23 -1.84
CA SER A 354 12.69 -23.47 -2.50
C SER A 354 12.45 -23.44 -4.01
N ARG A 355 11.46 -22.70 -4.50
CA ARG A 355 11.13 -22.59 -5.92
C ARG A 355 11.87 -21.45 -6.61
N TRP A 356 11.73 -20.23 -6.10
CA TRP A 356 12.18 -19.02 -6.80
C TRP A 356 13.65 -18.67 -6.54
N LEU A 357 14.23 -19.20 -5.46
CA LEU A 357 15.66 -19.09 -5.15
C LEU A 357 16.44 -20.39 -5.46
N ALA A 358 15.79 -21.36 -6.12
CA ALA A 358 16.39 -22.64 -6.50
C ALA A 358 17.70 -22.44 -7.29
N PRO A 359 18.77 -23.19 -7.00
CA PRO A 359 20.03 -23.12 -7.74
C PRO A 359 19.81 -23.32 -9.25
N GLY A 360 20.43 -22.45 -10.06
CA GLY A 360 20.34 -22.51 -11.53
C GLY A 360 19.04 -21.96 -12.13
N ARG A 361 18.08 -21.48 -11.33
CA ARG A 361 16.86 -20.86 -11.87
C ARG A 361 17.17 -19.52 -12.56
N PRO A 362 16.69 -19.30 -13.80
CA PRO A 362 16.78 -17.99 -14.45
C PRO A 362 16.16 -16.88 -13.59
N GLY A 363 16.84 -15.73 -13.49
CA GLY A 363 16.38 -14.60 -12.69
C GLY A 363 16.53 -14.77 -11.17
N ARG A 364 17.14 -15.86 -10.68
CA ARG A 364 17.39 -16.09 -9.23
C ARG A 364 18.04 -14.88 -8.54
N GLU A 365 19.11 -14.32 -9.12
CA GLU A 365 19.81 -13.18 -8.54
C GLU A 365 18.92 -11.93 -8.45
N ARG A 366 18.10 -11.69 -9.48
CA ARG A 366 17.09 -10.62 -9.49
C ARG A 366 16.10 -10.77 -8.36
N VAL A 367 15.62 -11.99 -8.13
CA VAL A 367 14.67 -12.31 -7.05
C VAL A 367 15.33 -12.15 -5.68
N ALA A 368 16.53 -12.69 -5.48
CA ALA A 368 17.26 -12.59 -4.22
C ALA A 368 17.55 -11.13 -3.84
N HIS A 369 18.06 -10.35 -4.79
CA HIS A 369 18.34 -8.92 -4.62
C HIS A 369 17.07 -8.13 -4.25
N ARG A 370 16.02 -8.27 -5.05
CA ARG A 370 14.75 -7.57 -4.81
C ARG A 370 14.10 -7.99 -3.50
N THR A 371 14.21 -9.27 -3.11
CA THR A 371 13.70 -9.76 -1.82
C THR A 371 14.42 -9.08 -0.66
N ALA A 372 15.76 -8.94 -0.73
CA ALA A 372 16.52 -8.20 0.28
C ALA A 372 16.03 -6.75 0.40
N VAL A 373 15.80 -6.06 -0.72
CA VAL A 373 15.27 -4.69 -0.73
C VAL A 373 13.85 -4.63 -0.15
N HIS A 374 12.99 -5.60 -0.44
CA HIS A 374 11.65 -5.68 0.16
C HIS A 374 11.72 -5.87 1.68
N VAL A 375 12.63 -6.70 2.19
CA VAL A 375 12.84 -6.86 3.64
C VAL A 375 13.26 -5.54 4.29
N LEU A 376 14.18 -4.78 3.67
CA LEU A 376 14.53 -3.44 4.15
C LEU A 376 13.33 -2.49 4.15
N ALA A 377 12.53 -2.52 3.08
CA ALA A 377 11.34 -1.69 2.94
C ALA A 377 10.29 -1.98 4.03
N HIS A 378 10.08 -3.26 4.37
CA HIS A 378 9.17 -3.66 5.46
C HIS A 378 9.72 -3.26 6.83
N ALA A 379 11.01 -3.46 7.08
CA ALA A 379 11.65 -3.13 8.35
C ALA A 379 11.64 -1.62 8.67
N LEU A 380 11.46 -0.76 7.65
CA LEU A 380 11.44 0.68 7.83
C LEU A 380 10.30 1.13 8.75
N ALA A 381 9.06 0.73 8.46
CA ALA A 381 7.89 1.20 9.20
C ALA A 381 7.92 0.88 10.72
N PRO A 382 8.24 -0.35 11.18
CA PRO A 382 8.42 -0.63 12.60
C PRO A 382 9.60 0.16 13.19
N THR A 383 10.71 0.31 12.46
CA THR A 383 11.85 1.14 12.91
C THR A 383 11.45 2.61 13.12
N GLU A 384 10.68 3.19 12.21
CA GLU A 384 10.19 4.58 12.35
C GLU A 384 9.31 4.78 13.58
N ARG A 385 8.58 3.74 13.99
CA ARG A 385 7.71 3.73 15.17
C ARG A 385 8.43 3.32 16.46
N GLY A 386 9.70 2.91 16.39
CA GLY A 386 10.47 2.43 17.53
C GLY A 386 10.22 0.97 17.92
N ASP A 387 9.49 0.20 17.10
CA ASP A 387 9.39 -1.27 17.26
C ASP A 387 10.65 -1.94 16.73
N LEU A 388 11.77 -1.75 17.44
CA LEU A 388 13.08 -2.30 17.06
C LEU A 388 13.11 -3.82 17.14
N ALA A 389 12.29 -4.43 18.01
CA ALA A 389 12.13 -5.88 18.08
C ALA A 389 11.47 -6.44 16.82
N GLY A 390 10.40 -5.81 16.34
CA GLY A 390 9.75 -6.15 15.07
C GLY A 390 10.70 -5.99 13.88
N ALA A 391 11.40 -4.84 13.80
CA ALA A 391 12.37 -4.60 12.74
C ALA A 391 13.51 -5.63 12.73
N ALA A 392 14.08 -5.95 13.89
CA ALA A 392 15.13 -6.97 14.00
C ALA A 392 14.63 -8.34 13.55
N ALA A 393 13.41 -8.72 13.92
CA ALA A 393 12.83 -10.01 13.52
C ALA A 393 12.63 -10.12 12.01
N GLU A 394 12.22 -9.04 11.34
CA GLU A 394 12.08 -9.00 9.87
C GLU A 394 13.44 -9.13 9.18
N LEU A 395 14.44 -8.38 9.64
CA LEU A 395 15.81 -8.42 9.10
C LEU A 395 16.46 -9.79 9.29
N ALA A 396 16.46 -10.32 10.52
CA ALA A 396 17.01 -11.63 10.84
C ALA A 396 16.36 -12.73 9.99
N LEU A 397 15.06 -12.60 9.73
CA LEU A 397 14.36 -13.58 8.92
C LEU A 397 14.72 -13.48 7.44
N GLY A 398 14.86 -12.26 6.91
CA GLY A 398 15.34 -12.02 5.55
C GLY A 398 16.76 -12.55 5.34
N VAL A 399 17.65 -12.37 6.32
CA VAL A 399 19.02 -12.94 6.29
C VAL A 399 18.94 -14.47 6.20
N ALA A 400 18.23 -15.11 7.14
CA ALA A 400 18.11 -16.57 7.16
C ALA A 400 17.50 -17.14 5.87
N LEU A 401 16.50 -16.45 5.29
CA LEU A 401 15.89 -16.81 4.01
C LEU A 401 16.92 -16.86 2.87
N LEU A 402 17.74 -15.80 2.78
CA LEU A 402 18.68 -15.60 1.67
C LEU A 402 20.00 -16.35 1.85
N GLU A 403 20.40 -16.68 3.08
CA GLU A 403 21.59 -17.48 3.39
C GLU A 403 21.39 -18.98 3.17
N ARG A 404 20.20 -19.53 3.52
CA ARG A 404 19.88 -20.96 3.34
C ARG A 404 20.08 -21.45 1.91
N GLN A 405 20.07 -20.55 0.93
CA GLN A 405 20.17 -20.85 -0.50
C GLN A 405 21.57 -20.58 -1.08
N SER A 406 22.50 -20.02 -0.29
CA SER A 406 23.91 -19.85 -0.68
C SER A 406 24.77 -21.07 -0.31
N ALA A 407 24.26 -21.98 0.53
CA ALA A 407 24.96 -23.16 1.04
C ALA A 407 24.54 -24.49 0.38
N ALA A 408 23.57 -24.45 -0.54
CA ALA A 408 23.10 -25.58 -1.34
C ALA A 408 23.36 -25.29 -2.81
#